data_AF-A0A3B1K8K7-F1
#
_entry.id   AF-A0A3B1K8K7-F1
#
_cell.length_a   1.000
_cell.length_b   1.000
_cell.length_c   1.000
_cell.angle_alpha   90.00
_cell.angle_beta   90.00
_cell.angle_gamma   90.00
#
_symmetry.space_group_name_H-M   'P 1'
#
loop_
_entity.id
_entity.type
_entity.pdbx_description
1 polymer ?
#
loop_
_entity_poly.entity_id
_entity_poly.type
_entity_poly.pdbx_seq_one_letter_code
_entity_poly.pdbx_strand_id
1 'polypeptide(L)'
;MDCPYNLANNRQVRMLADLSLVGCYNVSTLPEKKRAQILLESAKKNLRDMAFFGLTEFQRKTQYLFERTFRLRFIRPLSARIEELNDLDMQLYDYAWDLFQQRYMYKRQLERREQRLKERAALLPFRRSSNYAVNEPPLSRDEGTAESEAASRLPTEDYMNHIINRW
;
A
#
# COMPACT_ATOMS: atom_id res chain seq x y z
N MET A 1 32.46 -24.08 1.51
CA MET A 1 31.44 -23.67 0.53
C MET A 1 31.17 -22.16 0.57
N ASP A 2 32.10 -21.33 1.06
CA ASP A 2 31.90 -19.87 1.11
C ASP A 2 32.47 -19.22 -0.14
N CYS A 3 31.59 -18.86 -1.08
CA CYS A 3 31.92 -18.02 -2.22
C CYS A 3 31.64 -16.55 -1.85
N PRO A 4 32.66 -15.68 -1.70
CA PRO A 4 32.47 -14.27 -1.31
C PRO A 4 31.64 -13.48 -2.33
N TYR A 5 31.62 -13.91 -3.58
CA TYR A 5 30.92 -13.27 -4.69
C TYR A 5 29.57 -13.91 -5.00
N ASN A 6 29.02 -14.69 -4.07
CA ASN A 6 27.72 -15.34 -4.26
C ASN A 6 26.61 -14.28 -4.43
N LEU A 7 26.00 -14.26 -5.61
CA LEU A 7 24.90 -13.35 -5.92
C LEU A 7 23.62 -13.68 -5.11
N ALA A 8 23.50 -14.85 -4.50
CA ALA A 8 22.39 -15.13 -3.58
C ALA A 8 22.42 -14.23 -2.33
N ASN A 9 23.61 -13.79 -1.90
CA ASN A 9 23.76 -12.93 -0.73
C ASN A 9 23.11 -11.56 -1.00
N ASN A 10 22.19 -11.17 -0.11
CA ASN A 10 21.46 -9.89 -0.18
C ASN A 10 20.76 -9.67 -1.53
N ARG A 11 20.28 -10.76 -2.16
CA ARG A 11 19.67 -10.73 -3.49
C ARG A 11 18.50 -9.77 -3.56
N GLN A 12 17.61 -9.77 -2.57
CA GLN A 12 16.40 -8.93 -2.60
C GLN A 12 16.75 -7.44 -2.57
N VAL A 13 17.58 -7.02 -1.61
CA VAL A 13 18.08 -5.64 -1.53
C VAL A 13 18.77 -5.23 -2.83
N ARG A 14 19.65 -6.09 -3.37
CA ARG A 14 20.37 -5.79 -4.61
C ARG A 14 19.46 -5.69 -5.83
N MET A 15 18.36 -6.45 -5.87
CA MET A 15 17.39 -6.42 -6.97
C MET A 15 16.40 -5.26 -6.87
N LEU A 16 16.16 -4.73 -5.67
CA LEU A 16 15.22 -3.64 -5.43
C LEU A 16 15.89 -2.27 -5.38
N ALA A 17 17.17 -2.19 -5.01
CA ALA A 17 17.92 -0.95 -4.94
C ALA A 17 18.35 -0.42 -6.32
N ASP A 18 18.54 0.89 -6.41
CA ASP A 18 19.27 1.51 -7.51
C ASP A 18 20.78 1.34 -7.31
N LEU A 19 21.40 0.48 -8.13
CA LEU A 19 22.81 0.17 -8.03
C LEU A 19 23.71 1.31 -8.52
N SER A 20 23.19 2.26 -9.31
CA SER A 20 23.98 3.39 -9.81
C SER A 20 24.50 4.28 -8.67
N LEU A 21 23.75 4.34 -7.56
CA LEU A 21 24.10 5.08 -6.34
C LEU A 21 25.40 4.60 -5.67
N VAL A 22 25.84 3.39 -5.98
CA VAL A 22 27.03 2.76 -5.39
C VAL A 22 28.06 2.32 -6.43
N GLY A 23 28.03 2.89 -7.64
CA GLY A 23 28.94 2.50 -8.73
C GLY A 23 28.70 1.07 -9.23
N CYS A 24 27.44 0.63 -9.21
CA CYS A 24 26.99 -0.69 -9.66
C CYS A 24 27.67 -1.85 -8.89
N TYR A 25 28.40 -2.68 -9.62
CA TYR A 25 29.13 -3.82 -9.07
C TYR A 25 30.57 -3.50 -8.67
N ASN A 26 31.03 -2.26 -8.90
CA ASN A 26 32.38 -1.87 -8.51
C ASN A 26 32.45 -1.59 -7.00
N VAL A 27 32.84 -2.62 -6.25
CA VAL A 27 32.97 -2.57 -4.78
C VAL A 27 34.09 -1.65 -4.29
N SER A 28 35.04 -1.27 -5.15
CA SER A 28 36.16 -0.39 -4.78
C SER A 28 35.77 1.09 -4.68
N THR A 29 34.58 1.46 -5.14
CA THR A 29 34.11 2.86 -5.17
C THR A 29 33.75 3.39 -3.78
N LEU A 30 33.32 2.52 -2.87
CA LEU A 30 32.79 2.90 -1.56
C LEU A 30 33.14 1.85 -0.49
N PRO A 31 33.37 2.27 0.78
CA PRO A 31 33.48 1.33 1.88
C PRO A 31 32.23 0.46 2.02
N GLU A 32 32.42 -0.83 2.28
CA GLU A 32 31.35 -1.83 2.31
C GLU A 32 30.16 -1.44 3.19
N LYS A 33 30.41 -0.96 4.41
CA LYS A 33 29.36 -0.53 5.34
C LYS A 33 28.52 0.61 4.79
N LYS A 34 29.15 1.60 4.15
CA LYS A 34 28.46 2.75 3.53
C LYS A 34 27.68 2.31 2.30
N ARG A 35 28.25 1.42 1.49
CA ARG A 35 27.59 0.82 0.33
C ARG A 35 26.34 0.05 0.74
N ALA A 36 26.42 -0.79 1.78
CA ALA A 36 25.28 -1.55 2.29
C ALA A 36 24.15 -0.63 2.78
N GLN A 37 24.48 0.45 3.49
CA GLN A 37 23.50 1.42 3.97
C GLN A 37 22.76 2.12 2.82
N ILE A 38 23.47 2.57 1.79
CA ILE A 38 22.86 3.23 0.62
C ILE A 38 21.93 2.27 -0.12
N LEU A 39 22.38 1.03 -0.35
CA LEU A 39 21.56 0.01 -1.03
C LEU A 39 20.29 -0.32 -0.23
N LEU A 40 20.39 -0.45 1.10
CA LEU A 40 19.23 -0.75 1.93
C LEU A 40 18.19 0.37 1.89
N GLU A 41 18.62 1.63 2.03
CA GLU A 41 17.70 2.77 1.99
C GLU A 41 17.06 2.96 0.61
N SER A 42 17.84 2.73 -0.46
CA SER A 42 17.31 2.73 -1.83
C SER A 42 16.26 1.63 -2.03
N ALA A 43 16.54 0.40 -1.61
CA ALA A 43 15.60 -0.72 -1.71
C ALA A 43 14.30 -0.46 -0.93
N LYS A 44 14.39 0.08 0.30
CA LYS A 44 13.21 0.45 1.11
C LYS A 44 12.36 1.49 0.42
N LYS A 45 12.98 2.53 -0.15
CA LYS A 45 12.28 3.58 -0.88
C LYS A 45 11.57 2.99 -2.10
N ASN A 46 12.28 2.21 -2.92
CA ASN A 46 11.71 1.62 -4.13
C ASN A 46 10.56 0.66 -3.80
N LEU A 47 10.71 -0.18 -2.78
CA LEU A 47 9.65 -1.09 -2.34
C LEU A 47 8.42 -0.33 -1.81
N ARG A 48 8.61 0.81 -1.14
CA ARG A 48 7.51 1.68 -0.68
C ARG A 48 6.76 2.33 -1.85
N ASP A 49 7.50 2.74 -2.88
CA ASP A 49 6.98 3.45 -4.04
C ASP A 49 6.27 2.49 -5.03
N MET A 50 6.49 1.17 -4.93
CA MET A 50 5.79 0.17 -5.73
C MET A 50 4.28 0.17 -5.46
N ALA A 51 3.49 0.08 -6.54
CA ALA A 51 2.04 -0.04 -6.44
C ALA A 51 1.59 -1.26 -5.62
N PHE A 52 2.35 -2.36 -5.69
CA PHE A 52 2.09 -3.59 -4.94
C PHE A 52 3.36 -4.44 -4.79
N PHE A 53 3.48 -5.13 -3.66
CA PHE A 53 4.39 -6.25 -3.46
C PHE A 53 3.71 -7.33 -2.60
N GLY A 54 4.19 -8.57 -2.71
CA GLY A 54 3.65 -9.72 -2.03
C GLY A 54 4.69 -10.43 -1.17
N LEU A 55 4.24 -11.04 -0.07
CA LEU A 55 5.06 -11.92 0.74
C LEU A 55 4.70 -13.38 0.42
N THR A 56 5.73 -14.20 0.18
CA THR A 56 5.59 -15.59 -0.25
C THR A 56 4.94 -16.48 0.79
N GLU A 57 5.05 -16.13 2.06
CA GLU A 57 4.47 -16.86 3.19
C GLU A 57 2.96 -16.56 3.34
N PHE A 58 2.51 -15.40 2.87
CA PHE A 58 1.13 -14.94 3.03
C PHE A 58 0.37 -14.92 1.70
N GLN A 59 0.50 -15.98 0.91
CA GLN A 59 -0.10 -16.10 -0.43
C GLN A 59 -1.57 -15.65 -0.52
N ARG A 60 -2.45 -16.13 0.38
CA ARG A 60 -3.87 -15.72 0.40
C ARG A 60 -4.05 -14.22 0.65
N LYS A 61 -3.21 -13.64 1.50
CA LYS A 61 -3.29 -12.22 1.84
C LYS A 61 -2.65 -11.34 0.75
N THR A 62 -1.56 -11.81 0.15
CA THR A 62 -0.93 -11.26 -1.06
C THR A 62 -1.93 -11.19 -2.21
N GLN A 63 -2.63 -12.29 -2.50
CA GLN A 63 -3.68 -12.34 -3.51
C GLN A 63 -4.78 -11.30 -3.25
N TYR A 64 -5.34 -11.32 -2.03
CA TYR A 64 -6.39 -10.40 -1.61
C TYR A 64 -5.99 -8.92 -1.81
N LEU A 65 -4.74 -8.59 -1.50
CA LEU A 65 -4.24 -7.23 -1.60
C LEU A 65 -4.03 -6.83 -3.08
N PHE A 66 -3.48 -7.72 -3.91
CA PHE A 66 -3.31 -7.50 -5.35
C PHE A 66 -4.65 -7.25 -6.05
N GLU A 67 -5.64 -8.10 -5.79
CA GLU A 67 -6.99 -8.00 -6.36
C GLU A 67 -7.63 -6.64 -6.08
N ARG A 68 -7.45 -6.12 -4.85
CA ARG A 68 -7.97 -4.81 -4.45
C ARG A 68 -7.17 -3.65 -5.02
N THR A 69 -5.84 -3.75 -5.07
CA THR A 69 -4.99 -2.69 -5.62
C THR A 69 -5.30 -2.45 -7.09
N PHE A 70 -5.44 -3.52 -7.88
CA PHE A 70 -5.65 -3.42 -9.33
C PHE A 70 -7.10 -3.62 -9.77
N ARG A 71 -8.04 -3.85 -8.85
CA ARG A 71 -9.45 -4.18 -9.12
C ARG A 71 -9.61 -5.39 -10.04
N LEU A 72 -8.78 -6.41 -9.83
CA LEU A 72 -8.78 -7.68 -10.56
C LEU A 72 -9.22 -8.83 -9.64
N ARG A 73 -9.47 -10.01 -10.21
CA ARG A 73 -9.73 -11.25 -9.46
C ARG A 73 -8.92 -12.40 -10.06
N PHE A 74 -8.23 -13.16 -9.23
CA PHE A 74 -7.56 -14.37 -9.69
C PHE A 74 -8.60 -15.49 -9.90
N ILE A 75 -8.40 -16.28 -10.96
CA ILE A 75 -9.26 -17.43 -11.29
C ILE A 75 -9.06 -18.56 -10.27
N ARG A 76 -7.87 -18.67 -9.67
CA ARG A 76 -7.50 -19.70 -8.69
C ARG A 76 -6.70 -19.11 -7.52
N PRO A 77 -6.76 -19.70 -6.31
CA PRO A 77 -5.99 -19.23 -5.16
C PRO A 77 -4.47 -19.46 -5.31
N LEU A 78 -3.65 -18.57 -4.76
CA LEU A 78 -2.20 -18.76 -4.67
C LEU A 78 -1.82 -19.84 -3.63
N SER A 79 -0.94 -20.80 -3.98
CA SER A 79 -0.47 -21.89 -3.11
C SER A 79 1.00 -21.74 -2.68
N ALA A 80 1.36 -22.15 -1.45
CA ALA A 80 2.65 -21.86 -0.83
C ALA A 80 3.72 -22.97 -0.98
N ARG A 81 4.98 -22.55 -1.15
CA ARG A 81 6.23 -23.21 -0.76
C ARG A 81 7.29 -22.12 -0.69
N ILE A 82 8.12 -22.08 0.36
CA ILE A 82 9.54 -21.62 0.38
C ILE A 82 10.10 -21.68 1.82
N GLU A 83 11.35 -22.13 1.94
CA GLU A 83 12.24 -22.14 3.11
C GLU A 83 13.37 -21.07 3.00
N GLU A 84 13.79 -20.59 4.18
CA GLU A 84 15.07 -20.04 4.70
C GLU A 84 15.79 -18.74 4.20
N LEU A 85 15.83 -17.78 5.15
CA LEU A 85 16.92 -17.01 5.80
C LEU A 85 17.92 -16.09 5.05
N ASN A 86 17.99 -14.83 5.52
CA ASN A 86 19.14 -13.90 5.46
C ASN A 86 18.91 -12.76 6.50
N ASP A 87 19.92 -12.24 7.21
CA ASP A 87 19.72 -11.26 8.30
C ASP A 87 19.11 -9.91 7.86
N LEU A 88 19.51 -9.41 6.68
CA LEU A 88 18.90 -8.20 6.09
C LEU A 88 17.53 -8.49 5.49
N ASP A 89 17.33 -9.70 4.97
CA ASP A 89 16.03 -10.13 4.45
C ASP A 89 15.05 -10.37 5.61
N MET A 90 15.52 -10.78 6.80
CA MET A 90 14.73 -10.86 8.03
C MET A 90 14.30 -9.47 8.50
N GLN A 91 15.19 -8.47 8.52
CA GLN A 91 14.80 -7.10 8.89
C GLN A 91 13.84 -6.46 7.88
N LEU A 92 14.04 -6.72 6.59
CA LEU A 92 13.12 -6.27 5.55
C LEU A 92 11.78 -7.00 5.66
N TYR A 93 11.80 -8.30 5.98
CA TYR A 93 10.63 -9.11 6.20
C TYR A 93 9.84 -8.63 7.43
N ASP A 94 10.49 -8.31 8.56
CA ASP A 94 9.83 -7.81 9.77
C ASP A 94 9.11 -6.49 9.50
N TYR A 95 9.78 -5.54 8.82
CA TYR A 95 9.14 -4.29 8.41
C TYR A 95 7.99 -4.52 7.42
N ALA A 96 8.18 -5.40 6.44
CA ALA A 96 7.16 -5.75 5.48
C ALA A 96 5.96 -6.41 6.16
N TRP A 97 6.18 -7.25 7.16
CA TRP A 97 5.15 -7.90 7.96
C TRP A 97 4.32 -6.88 8.74
N ASP A 98 4.96 -5.95 9.45
CA ASP A 98 4.26 -4.93 10.21
C ASP A 98 3.43 -4.03 9.30
N LEU A 99 4.00 -3.56 8.20
CA LEU A 99 3.30 -2.73 7.22
C LEU A 99 2.14 -3.49 6.59
N PHE A 100 2.33 -4.78 6.30
CA PHE A 100 1.30 -5.66 5.77
C PHE A 100 0.13 -5.78 6.75
N GLN A 101 0.40 -6.00 8.03
CA GLN A 101 -0.62 -6.12 9.08
C GLN A 101 -1.39 -4.81 9.25
N GLN A 102 -0.71 -3.68 9.28
CA GLN A 102 -1.34 -2.35 9.36
C GLN A 102 -2.32 -2.14 8.20
N ARG A 103 -1.87 -2.38 6.96
CA ARG A 103 -2.71 -2.24 5.75
C ARG A 103 -3.91 -3.18 5.78
N TYR A 104 -3.72 -4.42 6.22
CA TYR A 104 -4.79 -5.40 6.32
C TYR A 104 -5.86 -4.99 7.36
N MET A 105 -5.42 -4.63 8.57
CA MET A 105 -6.34 -4.23 9.64
C MET A 105 -7.14 -2.99 9.25
N TYR A 106 -6.48 -1.98 8.69
CA TYR A 106 -7.14 -0.76 8.23
C TYR A 106 -8.19 -1.06 7.16
N LYS A 107 -7.84 -1.84 6.12
CA LYS A 107 -8.78 -2.16 5.05
C LYS A 107 -9.99 -2.94 5.56
N ARG A 108 -9.78 -3.87 6.51
CA ARG A 108 -10.85 -4.65 7.14
C ARG A 108 -11.74 -3.82 8.07
N GLN A 109 -11.19 -2.78 8.70
CA GLN A 109 -11.99 -1.84 9.49
C GLN A 109 -12.85 -0.94 8.59
N LEU A 110 -12.29 -0.45 7.47
CA LEU A 110 -13.03 0.31 6.48
C LEU A 110 -14.20 -0.49 5.89
N GLU A 111 -13.97 -1.74 5.48
CA GLU A 111 -15.02 -2.60 4.93
C GLU A 111 -16.15 -2.84 5.94
N ARG A 112 -15.81 -3.07 7.22
CA ARG A 112 -16.80 -3.17 8.31
C ARG A 112 -17.55 -1.86 8.58
N ARG A 113 -16.93 -0.70 8.33
CA ARG A 113 -17.59 0.61 8.47
C ARG A 113 -18.53 0.85 7.29
N GLU A 114 -18.10 0.49 6.09
CA GLU A 114 -18.90 0.58 4.86
C GLU A 114 -20.11 -0.35 4.92
N GLN A 115 -19.95 -1.59 5.41
CA GLN A 115 -21.05 -2.51 5.66
C GLN A 115 -22.06 -1.92 6.65
N ARG A 116 -21.60 -1.38 7.79
CA ARG A 116 -22.49 -0.71 8.76
C ARG A 116 -23.22 0.49 8.16
N LEU A 117 -22.58 1.26 7.29
CA LEU A 117 -23.23 2.37 6.58
C LEU A 117 -24.26 1.85 5.58
N LYS A 118 -23.97 0.79 4.83
CA LYS A 118 -24.91 0.14 3.91
C LYS A 118 -26.10 -0.47 4.64
N GLU A 119 -25.88 -1.14 5.77
CA GLU A 119 -26.94 -1.68 6.63
C GLU A 119 -27.82 -0.56 7.20
N ARG A 120 -27.23 0.53 7.70
CA ARG A 120 -28.00 1.71 8.16
C ARG A 120 -28.76 2.38 7.02
N ALA A 121 -28.19 2.47 5.83
CA ALA A 121 -28.86 3.02 4.66
C ALA A 121 -30.00 2.11 4.16
N ALA A 122 -29.83 0.78 4.24
CA ALA A 122 -30.86 -0.19 3.91
C ALA A 122 -32.01 -0.22 4.93
N LEU A 123 -31.74 0.15 6.19
CA LEU A 123 -32.73 0.29 7.25
C LEU A 123 -33.49 1.63 7.21
N LEU A 124 -33.10 2.59 6.37
CA LEU A 124 -33.91 3.78 6.11
C LEU A 124 -35.05 3.38 5.16
N PRO A 125 -36.30 3.23 5.65
CA PRO A 125 -37.41 2.90 4.78
C PRO A 125 -37.65 4.09 3.87
N PHE A 126 -38.01 3.78 2.63
CA PHE A 126 -38.54 4.65 1.60
C PHE A 126 -39.56 5.67 2.18
N ARG A 127 -39.10 6.80 2.73
CA ARG A 127 -39.98 7.94 3.08
C ARG A 127 -40.22 8.75 1.81
N ARG A 128 -40.70 8.08 0.77
CA ARG A 128 -41.21 8.68 -0.47
C ARG A 128 -42.64 8.19 -0.65
N SER A 129 -43.56 9.00 -0.13
CA SER A 129 -44.96 9.21 -0.54
C SER A 129 -45.89 9.38 0.65
N SER A 130 -46.18 10.63 1.00
CA SER A 130 -47.56 11.06 1.20
C SER A 130 -47.63 12.58 1.02
N ASN A 131 -48.38 12.99 0.00
CA ASN A 131 -48.73 14.36 -0.33
C ASN A 131 -49.60 14.96 0.79
N TYR A 132 -49.10 15.98 1.51
CA TYR A 132 -49.95 17.05 2.05
C TYR A 132 -49.14 18.36 2.06
N ALA A 133 -49.63 19.30 1.27
CA ALA A 133 -49.12 20.66 1.15
C ALA A 133 -49.49 21.48 2.39
N VAL A 134 -48.52 22.22 2.94
CA VAL A 134 -48.76 23.53 3.59
C VAL A 134 -47.54 24.43 3.32
N ASN A 135 -47.84 25.66 2.92
CA ASN A 135 -46.99 26.73 2.41
C ASN A 135 -45.86 27.21 3.34
N GLU A 136 -44.70 27.58 2.78
CA GLU A 136 -44.05 28.90 2.96
C GLU A 136 -42.91 29.15 1.92
N PRO A 137 -42.65 30.41 1.47
CA PRO A 137 -41.86 30.73 0.27
C PRO A 137 -40.53 31.50 0.59
N PRO A 138 -39.78 32.15 -0.36
CA PRO A 138 -38.49 31.64 -0.87
C PRO A 138 -37.31 32.65 -0.80
N LEU A 139 -36.06 32.22 -0.57
CA LEU A 139 -34.82 32.97 -0.90
C LEU A 139 -33.62 32.02 -0.74
N SER A 140 -32.56 31.97 -1.55
CA SER A 140 -32.14 32.65 -2.76
C SER A 140 -31.02 31.81 -3.39
N ARG A 141 -31.05 31.74 -4.71
CA ARG A 141 -30.03 31.17 -5.61
C ARG A 141 -28.69 31.87 -5.40
N ASP A 142 -27.61 31.10 -5.27
CA ASP A 142 -26.34 31.49 -5.86
C ASP A 142 -25.68 30.27 -6.50
N GLU A 143 -25.49 30.36 -7.81
CA GLU A 143 -24.79 29.39 -8.64
C GLU A 143 -23.31 29.76 -8.61
N GLY A 144 -22.48 28.87 -8.08
CA GLY A 144 -21.03 28.91 -8.24
C GLY A 144 -20.55 27.58 -8.80
N THR A 145 -20.64 27.42 -10.12
CA THR A 145 -19.98 26.36 -10.87
C THR A 145 -18.46 26.45 -10.68
N ALA A 146 -17.87 25.38 -10.14
CA ALA A 146 -16.47 25.03 -10.36
C ALA A 146 -16.39 23.51 -10.50
N GLU A 147 -16.74 23.03 -11.69
CA GLU A 147 -16.41 21.69 -12.12
C GLU A 147 -14.89 21.54 -12.25
N SER A 148 -14.42 20.31 -11.98
CA SER A 148 -13.31 19.69 -12.70
C SER A 148 -11.86 20.09 -12.37
N GLU A 149 -11.40 19.88 -11.12
CA GLU A 149 -9.94 19.83 -10.89
C GLU A 149 -9.45 18.93 -9.73
N ALA A 150 -10.18 17.87 -9.38
CA ALA A 150 -9.73 16.91 -8.35
C ALA A 150 -9.54 15.47 -8.85
N ALA A 151 -9.65 15.23 -10.16
CA ALA A 151 -9.62 13.88 -10.74
C ALA A 151 -8.20 13.35 -11.07
N SER A 152 -7.12 13.95 -10.54
CA SER A 152 -5.76 13.46 -10.81
C SER A 152 -4.78 13.61 -9.63
N ARG A 153 -5.26 13.54 -8.38
CA ARG A 153 -4.35 13.40 -7.22
C ARG A 153 -4.18 11.94 -6.85
N LEU A 154 -2.95 11.43 -6.99
CA LEU A 154 -2.59 10.05 -6.69
C LEU A 154 -2.74 9.78 -5.17
N PRO A 155 -3.28 8.62 -4.75
CA PRO A 155 -3.75 8.40 -3.37
C PRO A 155 -2.68 8.34 -2.25
N THR A 156 -1.42 8.58 -2.56
CA THR A 156 -0.30 8.46 -1.60
C THR A 156 -0.01 9.73 -0.82
N GLU A 157 -0.42 10.91 -1.31
CA GLU A 157 -0.11 12.19 -0.63
C GLU A 157 -0.93 12.38 0.65
N ASP A 158 -2.20 11.98 0.66
CA ASP A 158 -3.05 12.08 1.86
C ASP A 158 -2.72 11.05 2.95
N TYR A 159 -2.02 9.97 2.59
CA TYR A 159 -1.64 8.91 3.52
C TYR A 159 -0.47 9.29 4.44
N MET A 160 0.43 10.18 3.98
CA MET A 160 1.59 10.62 4.77
C MET A 160 1.31 11.88 5.60
N ASN A 161 0.38 12.76 5.17
CA ASN A 161 0.06 13.99 5.88
C ASN A 161 -0.63 13.78 7.25
N HIS A 162 -1.30 12.64 7.44
CA HIS A 162 -1.91 12.30 8.74
C HIS A 162 -0.90 11.73 9.76
N ILE A 163 0.30 11.34 9.33
CA ILE A 163 1.34 10.77 10.19
C ILE A 163 2.33 11.85 10.66
N ILE A 164 2.63 12.85 9.83
CA ILE A 164 3.62 13.90 10.14
C ILE A 164 3.06 14.94 11.13
N ASN A 165 1.76 15.25 11.11
CA ASN A 165 1.18 16.28 11.98
C ASN A 165 0.81 15.80 13.40
N ARG A 166 1.36 14.66 13.87
CA ARG A 166 1.09 14.13 15.21
C ARG A 166 2.33 13.74 16.01
N TRP A 167 3.51 14.24 15.63
CA TRP A 167 4.73 14.22 16.44
C TRP A 167 5.50 15.52 16.26
#